data_AF-A0A972KR80-F1
#
_entry.id   AF-A0A972KR80-F1
#
_cell.length_a   1.000
_cell.length_b   1.000
_cell.length_c   1.000
_cell.angle_alpha   90.00
_cell.angle_beta   90.00
_cell.angle_gamma   90.00
#
_symmetry.space_group_name_H-M   'P 1'
#
loop_
_entity.id
_entity.type
_entity.pdbx_description
1 polymer ?
#
loop_
_entity_poly.entity_id
_entity_poly.type
_entity_poly.pdbx_seq_one_letter_code
_entity_poly.pdbx_strand_id
1 'polypeptide(L)'
;MFWVLVVTVSIACFALSFVSQPVERSITDLKMLIRGSQPPDSSLFILYLDNFDISNLGGYPVSRLHIASAVHALSMLDVSVVGIDLLFEKQNLAYPEYDLLLAEQMTRAGNVILGMYFQQTSRTGSGVPTGTEPIYPHRLFRESAAGVGSSNFFLAGVTRSMPLFFQTQTEGDVRLMPVLALRMLWQNKCKEAVAETDSAGTLDPAIAAAWLETCLGTSSDQPVRLNFRGTQRSYIMIPFVSFMKSYDSLAQGYEVQFPFRAMRNKAALIGVAAEGRSPFVSTPFSRAFPALALHAVLFDTLLHGSQIRDTPWWIVAAILFLAALGGAYIKPFARLKNFLVAVAVFAVYLAAVEGAFILYFWDLPVIMPLLGFGLTALGTVLMRSRERSSYIASLEQERKELHQELKRRTLELENTRREILQSSEEIPPSVEARIQEYEREIARLRMRINDVVLAE
;
A
#
# COMPACT_ATOMS: atom_id res chain seq x y z
N MET A 1 -13.21 -31.91 9.84
CA MET A 1 -12.13 -31.85 8.83
C MET A 1 -12.14 -30.54 8.04
N PHE A 2 -13.26 -30.09 7.45
CA PHE A 2 -13.33 -28.80 6.73
C PHE A 2 -12.95 -27.57 7.57
N TRP A 3 -13.41 -27.47 8.82
CA TRP A 3 -13.04 -26.36 9.70
C TRP A 3 -11.54 -26.28 9.99
N VAL A 4 -10.89 -27.43 10.14
CA VAL A 4 -9.44 -27.50 10.35
C VAL A 4 -8.71 -26.93 9.14
N LEU A 5 -9.15 -27.26 7.92
CA LEU A 5 -8.59 -26.72 6.67
C LEU A 5 -8.77 -25.19 6.57
N VAL A 6 -9.97 -24.68 6.85
CA VAL A 6 -10.26 -23.24 6.80
C VAL A 6 -9.35 -22.47 7.76
N VAL A 7 -9.23 -22.94 9.01
CA VAL A 7 -8.40 -22.29 10.02
C VAL A 7 -6.91 -22.38 9.66
N THR A 8 -6.42 -23.55 9.23
CA THR A 8 -5.00 -23.71 8.85
C THR A 8 -4.62 -22.84 7.65
N VAL A 9 -5.45 -22.78 6.60
CA VAL A 9 -5.19 -21.91 5.45
C VAL A 9 -5.24 -20.44 5.85
N SER A 10 -6.20 -20.03 6.67
CA SER A 10 -6.30 -18.64 7.14
C SER A 10 -5.06 -18.22 7.93
N ILE A 11 -4.59 -19.06 8.87
CA ILE A 11 -3.38 -18.81 9.65
C ILE A 11 -2.14 -18.80 8.75
N ALA A 12 -2.03 -19.74 7.80
CA ALA A 12 -0.91 -19.80 6.87
C ALA A 12 -0.84 -18.56 5.96
N CYS A 13 -1.97 -18.13 5.39
CA CYS A 13 -2.05 -16.91 4.58
C CYS A 13 -1.75 -15.66 5.41
N PHE A 14 -2.19 -15.62 6.67
CA PHE A 14 -1.88 -14.51 7.57
C PHE A 14 -0.37 -14.44 7.86
N ALA A 15 0.26 -15.58 8.19
CA ALA A 15 1.69 -15.66 8.43
C ALA A 15 2.53 -15.31 7.19
N LEU A 16 2.04 -15.66 6.00
CA LEU A 16 2.72 -15.39 4.72
C LEU A 16 2.39 -14.01 4.13
N SER A 17 1.51 -13.23 4.75
CA SER A 17 1.08 -11.91 4.25
C SER A 17 2.24 -10.92 4.10
N PHE A 18 3.28 -11.05 4.92
CA PHE A 18 4.50 -10.24 4.81
C PHE A 18 5.23 -10.47 3.48
N VAL A 19 5.24 -11.71 2.98
CA VAL A 19 5.92 -12.09 1.73
C VAL A 19 5.23 -11.47 0.51
N SER A 20 3.90 -11.28 0.57
CA SER A 20 3.14 -10.63 -0.52
C SER A 20 3.20 -9.11 -0.54
N GLN A 21 3.76 -8.46 0.48
CA GLN A 21 3.81 -7.00 0.58
C GLN A 21 4.35 -6.28 -0.67
N PRO A 22 5.41 -6.75 -1.35
CA PRO A 22 5.90 -6.10 -2.57
C PRO A 22 4.86 -6.14 -3.71
N VAL A 23 4.10 -7.23 -3.82
CA VAL A 23 3.05 -7.40 -4.84
C VAL A 23 1.83 -6.55 -4.48
N GLU A 24 1.41 -6.55 -3.22
CA GLU A 24 0.31 -5.72 -2.73
C GLU A 24 0.58 -4.22 -2.98
N ARG A 25 1.82 -3.76 -2.79
CA ARG A 25 2.20 -2.37 -3.12
C ARG A 25 2.01 -2.02 -4.59
N SER A 26 2.28 -2.96 -5.50
CA SER A 26 1.99 -2.77 -6.93
C SER A 26 0.49 -2.73 -7.21
N ILE A 27 -0.32 -3.46 -6.43
CA ILE A 27 -1.78 -3.37 -6.50
C ILE A 27 -2.25 -2.03 -5.96
N THR A 28 -1.68 -1.49 -4.88
CA THR A 28 -1.99 -0.13 -4.41
C THR A 28 -1.76 0.90 -5.53
N ASP A 29 -0.65 0.78 -6.26
CA ASP A 29 -0.37 1.67 -7.39
C ASP A 29 -1.43 1.51 -8.49
N LEU A 30 -1.87 0.28 -8.77
CA LEU A 30 -2.95 0.02 -9.71
C LEU A 30 -4.28 0.65 -9.24
N LYS A 31 -4.62 0.58 -7.95
CA LYS A 31 -5.82 1.24 -7.39
C LYS A 31 -5.76 2.76 -7.61
N MET A 32 -4.59 3.38 -7.43
CA MET A 32 -4.43 4.81 -7.74
C MET A 32 -4.63 5.10 -9.24
N LEU A 33 -4.11 4.24 -10.11
CA LEU A 33 -4.27 4.37 -11.55
C LEU A 33 -5.72 4.19 -11.99
N ILE A 34 -6.46 3.25 -11.39
CA ILE A 34 -7.88 3.01 -11.64
C ILE A 34 -8.72 4.20 -11.17
N ARG A 35 -8.44 4.73 -9.96
CA ARG A 35 -9.05 5.97 -9.47
C ARG A 35 -8.82 7.15 -10.41
N GLY A 36 -7.70 7.14 -11.13
CA GLY A 36 -7.30 8.19 -12.06
C GLY A 36 -6.74 9.43 -11.37
N SER A 37 -6.40 10.43 -12.19
CA SER A 37 -5.88 11.71 -11.71
C SER A 37 -6.97 12.54 -11.04
N GLN A 38 -6.68 13.04 -9.84
CA GLN A 38 -7.50 13.99 -9.10
C GLN A 38 -6.80 15.36 -9.10
N PRO A 39 -7.55 16.47 -9.07
CA PRO A 39 -6.93 17.78 -8.87
C PRO A 39 -6.28 17.80 -7.47
N PRO A 40 -4.97 18.03 -7.34
CA PRO A 40 -4.37 18.27 -6.04
C PRO A 40 -4.86 19.59 -5.48
N ASP A 41 -4.74 19.74 -4.17
CA ASP A 41 -5.12 20.99 -3.54
C ASP A 41 -4.30 22.17 -4.05
N SER A 42 -4.97 23.30 -4.19
CA SER A 42 -4.34 24.49 -4.74
C SER A 42 -3.62 25.33 -3.70
N SER A 43 -3.59 24.94 -2.42
CA SER A 43 -2.99 25.73 -1.32
C SER A 43 -1.46 25.73 -1.32
N LEU A 44 -0.81 24.95 -2.17
CA LEU A 44 0.64 25.00 -2.38
C LEU A 44 0.96 25.07 -3.88
N PHE A 45 1.86 25.98 -4.24
CA PHE A 45 2.47 26.03 -5.57
C PHE A 45 3.99 25.94 -5.48
N ILE A 46 4.61 25.44 -6.54
CA ILE A 46 6.05 25.23 -6.62
C ILE A 46 6.63 26.23 -7.63
N LEU A 47 7.61 27.02 -7.20
CA LEU A 47 8.51 27.76 -8.06
C LEU A 47 9.77 26.93 -8.28
N TYR A 48 9.87 26.28 -9.44
CA TYR A 48 10.99 25.39 -9.71
C TYR A 48 12.03 26.04 -10.61
N LEU A 49 13.29 25.65 -10.43
CA LEU A 49 14.43 26.00 -11.27
C LEU A 49 14.77 24.79 -12.16
N ASP A 50 14.49 24.88 -13.46
CA ASP A 50 14.99 23.91 -14.44
C ASP A 50 16.34 24.33 -15.05
N ASN A 51 16.84 23.55 -16.02
CA ASN A 51 18.09 23.86 -16.72
C ASN A 51 18.01 25.17 -17.52
N PHE A 52 16.84 25.53 -18.04
CA PHE A 52 16.63 26.80 -18.73
C PHE A 52 16.65 27.97 -17.74
N ASP A 53 15.96 27.87 -16.61
CA ASP A 53 16.02 28.89 -15.56
C ASP A 53 17.45 29.09 -15.04
N ILE A 54 18.14 28.00 -14.70
CA ILE A 54 19.50 28.03 -14.15
C ILE A 54 20.47 28.71 -15.12
N SER A 55 20.41 28.38 -16.41
CA SER A 55 21.28 29.00 -17.43
C SER A 55 20.98 30.49 -17.61
N ASN A 56 19.71 30.90 -17.64
CA ASN A 56 19.33 32.31 -17.75
C ASN A 56 19.69 33.13 -16.50
N LEU A 57 19.78 32.50 -15.33
CA LEU A 57 20.12 33.16 -14.07
C LEU A 57 21.64 33.19 -13.78
N GLY A 58 22.48 32.80 -14.75
CA GLY A 58 23.94 32.85 -14.64
C GLY A 58 24.60 31.58 -14.12
N GLY A 59 23.87 30.46 -14.03
CA GLY A 59 24.38 29.15 -13.65
C GLY A 59 23.94 28.67 -12.27
N TYR A 60 24.50 27.53 -11.85
CA TYR A 60 24.27 26.93 -10.53
C TYR A 60 25.58 26.94 -9.72
N PRO A 61 25.55 27.34 -8.44
CA PRO A 61 24.39 27.76 -7.65
C PRO A 61 23.79 29.07 -8.13
N VAL A 62 22.45 29.18 -8.07
CA VAL A 62 21.73 30.40 -8.46
C VAL A 62 22.09 31.53 -7.50
N SER A 63 22.30 32.74 -8.04
CA SER A 63 22.62 33.91 -7.21
C SER A 63 21.56 34.16 -6.14
N ARG A 64 22.03 34.40 -4.91
CA ARG A 64 21.17 34.71 -3.75
C ARG A 64 20.36 35.98 -3.94
N LEU A 65 20.82 36.89 -4.80
CA LEU A 65 20.06 38.05 -5.24
C LEU A 65 18.70 37.65 -5.84
N HIS A 66 18.68 36.66 -6.74
CA HIS A 66 17.43 36.21 -7.37
C HIS A 66 16.49 35.55 -6.35
N ILE A 67 17.04 34.76 -5.42
CA ILE A 67 16.25 34.15 -4.35
C ILE A 67 15.68 35.22 -3.42
N ALA A 68 16.46 36.26 -3.08
CA ALA A 68 15.99 37.39 -2.27
C ALA A 68 14.84 38.13 -2.97
N SER A 69 14.96 38.39 -4.27
CA SER A 69 13.89 39.00 -5.07
C SER A 69 12.63 38.15 -5.12
N ALA A 70 12.76 36.82 -5.21
CA ALA A 70 11.61 35.92 -5.16
C ALA A 70 10.94 35.91 -3.79
N VAL A 71 11.70 35.87 -2.69
CA VAL A 71 11.16 35.99 -1.32
C VAL A 71 10.43 37.33 -1.16
N HIS A 72 11.00 38.42 -1.65
CA HIS A 72 10.36 39.73 -1.65
C HIS A 72 9.02 39.71 -2.41
N ALA A 73 9.02 39.22 -3.66
CA ALA A 73 7.83 39.15 -4.49
C ALA A 73 6.73 38.30 -3.85
N LEU A 74 7.08 37.14 -3.31
CA LEU A 74 6.15 36.26 -2.60
C LEU A 74 5.57 36.91 -1.34
N SER A 75 6.39 37.63 -0.58
CA SER A 75 5.94 38.40 0.58
C SER A 75 4.92 39.49 0.18
N MET A 76 5.18 40.23 -0.90
CA MET A 76 4.27 41.24 -1.44
C MET A 76 2.95 40.65 -1.98
N LEU A 77 2.93 39.36 -2.31
CA LEU A 77 1.75 38.63 -2.74
C LEU A 77 0.94 38.02 -1.58
N ASP A 78 1.31 38.30 -0.32
CA ASP A 78 0.67 37.76 0.89
C ASP A 78 0.61 36.21 0.87
N VAL A 79 1.69 35.53 0.45
CA VAL A 79 1.77 34.06 0.59
C VAL A 79 1.89 33.67 2.07
N SER A 80 1.32 32.54 2.46
CA SER A 80 1.23 32.16 3.88
C SER A 80 2.55 31.62 4.44
N VAL A 81 3.31 30.88 3.63
CA VAL A 81 4.64 30.34 3.98
C VAL A 81 5.48 30.17 2.73
N VAL A 82 6.79 30.46 2.83
CA VAL A 82 7.76 30.21 1.76
C VAL A 82 8.73 29.12 2.20
N GLY A 83 8.64 27.94 1.61
CA GLY A 83 9.64 26.88 1.76
C GLY A 83 10.73 27.01 0.71
N ILE A 84 12.00 26.90 1.11
CA ILE A 84 13.14 26.94 0.19
C ILE A 84 13.92 25.64 0.31
N ASP A 85 13.79 24.79 -0.71
CA ASP A 85 14.54 23.55 -0.89
C ASP A 85 15.86 23.82 -1.65
N LEU A 86 16.69 24.68 -1.06
CA LEU A 86 18.04 25.03 -1.51
C LEU A 86 18.97 25.09 -0.30
N LEU A 87 20.15 24.50 -0.40
CA LEU A 87 21.11 24.49 0.70
C LEU A 87 22.02 25.72 0.68
N PHE A 88 21.92 26.56 1.72
CA PHE A 88 22.76 27.73 1.92
C PHE A 88 23.85 27.50 2.99
N GLU A 89 24.69 26.49 2.84
CA GLU A 89 25.67 26.07 3.86
C GLU A 89 26.74 27.13 4.17
N LYS A 90 27.31 27.77 3.15
CA LYS A 90 28.47 28.68 3.28
C LYS A 90 28.10 30.12 2.94
N GLN A 91 28.85 31.08 3.46
CA GLN A 91 28.71 32.47 3.01
C GLN A 91 29.20 32.65 1.58
N ASN A 92 28.59 33.57 0.86
CA ASN A 92 29.10 34.02 -0.42
C ASN A 92 30.19 35.07 -0.19
N LEU A 93 31.46 34.64 -0.25
CA LEU A 93 32.60 35.54 -0.04
C LEU A 93 32.81 36.53 -1.19
N ALA A 94 32.32 36.22 -2.39
CA ALA A 94 32.47 37.11 -3.56
C ALA A 94 31.47 38.26 -3.53
N TYR A 95 30.25 38.01 -3.02
CA TYR A 95 29.18 39.01 -2.91
C TYR A 95 28.43 38.87 -1.58
N PRO A 96 29.04 39.27 -0.44
CA PRO A 96 28.40 39.19 0.88
C PRO A 96 27.11 40.01 0.99
N GLU A 97 26.98 41.07 0.21
CA GLU A 97 25.78 41.92 0.15
C GLU A 97 24.53 41.14 -0.28
N TYR A 98 24.67 40.10 -1.11
CA TYR A 98 23.54 39.26 -1.52
C TYR A 98 23.08 38.33 -0.38
N ASP A 99 23.98 37.93 0.51
CA ASP A 99 23.63 37.17 1.71
C ASP A 99 22.84 38.04 2.69
N LEU A 100 23.31 39.27 2.90
CA LEU A 100 22.63 40.24 3.76
C LEU A 100 21.25 40.61 3.21
N LEU A 101 21.13 40.82 1.91
CA LEU A 101 19.85 41.11 1.27
C LEU A 101 18.87 39.94 1.42
N LEU A 102 19.32 38.70 1.16
CA LEU A 102 18.47 37.52 1.34
C LEU A 102 18.02 37.37 2.80
N ALA A 103 18.95 37.51 3.75
CA ALA A 103 18.66 37.49 5.17
C ALA A 103 17.61 38.55 5.56
N GLU A 104 17.78 39.79 5.08
CA GLU A 104 16.83 40.87 5.32
C GLU A 104 15.43 40.56 4.76
N GLN A 105 15.33 40.04 3.52
CA GLN A 105 14.04 39.69 2.94
C GLN A 105 13.35 38.55 3.70
N MET A 106 14.10 37.57 4.20
CA MET A 106 13.54 36.49 5.03
C MET A 106 13.00 37.02 6.36
N THR A 107 13.76 37.89 7.03
CA THR A 107 13.33 38.52 8.28
C THR A 107 12.07 39.38 8.08
N ARG A 108 12.02 40.16 6.99
CA ARG A 108 10.85 40.98 6.64
C ARG A 108 9.61 40.14 6.33
N ALA A 109 9.78 39.02 5.63
CA ALA A 109 8.68 38.12 5.32
C ALA A 109 8.16 37.36 6.55
N GLY A 110 9.04 36.98 7.48
CA GLY A 110 8.68 36.37 8.77
C GLY A 110 8.04 34.98 8.68
N ASN A 111 7.98 34.38 7.48
CA ASN A 111 7.33 33.11 7.20
C ASN A 111 8.15 32.21 6.25
N VAL A 112 9.47 32.40 6.21
CA VAL A 112 10.38 31.60 5.37
C VAL A 112 10.91 30.39 6.14
N ILE A 113 10.82 29.19 5.55
CA ILE A 113 11.34 27.93 6.08
C ILE A 113 12.45 27.42 5.15
N LEU A 114 13.63 27.15 5.71
CA LEU A 114 14.79 26.68 4.93
C LEU A 114 14.95 25.17 4.99
N GLY A 115 15.37 24.59 3.86
CA GLY A 115 15.80 23.20 3.77
C GLY A 115 17.16 22.97 4.43
N MET A 116 17.28 21.87 5.15
CA MET A 116 18.55 21.26 5.59
C MET A 116 18.63 19.82 5.10
N TYR A 117 19.83 19.23 5.09
CA TYR A 117 20.00 17.84 4.66
C TYR A 117 20.91 17.08 5.61
N PHE A 118 20.59 15.82 5.89
CA PHE A 118 21.50 14.83 6.44
C PHE A 118 22.35 14.23 5.32
N GLN A 119 23.66 14.10 5.51
CA GLN A 119 24.51 13.40 4.55
C GLN A 119 24.18 11.91 4.48
N GLN A 120 23.80 11.33 5.63
CA GLN A 120 23.46 9.94 5.73
C GLN A 120 22.10 9.78 6.41
N THR A 121 21.23 9.00 5.77
CA THR A 121 19.93 8.63 6.31
C THR A 121 19.82 7.12 6.37
N SER A 122 19.49 6.58 7.53
CA SER A 122 19.26 5.15 7.73
C SER A 122 17.86 4.91 8.25
N ARG A 123 17.27 3.78 7.86
CA ARG A 123 15.98 3.33 8.38
C ARG A 123 16.12 1.92 8.95
N THR A 124 16.02 1.82 10.27
CA THR A 124 16.00 0.56 10.99
C THR A 124 14.54 0.18 11.31
N GLY A 125 14.00 -0.78 10.57
CA GLY A 125 12.62 -1.26 10.77
C GLY A 125 11.53 -0.25 10.38
N SER A 126 10.42 -0.25 11.14
CA SER A 126 9.23 0.57 10.86
C SER A 126 9.22 1.94 11.53
N GLY A 127 10.19 2.23 12.40
CA GLY A 127 10.25 3.47 13.19
C GLY A 127 10.69 4.71 12.41
N VAL A 128 10.85 5.81 13.16
CA VAL A 128 11.38 7.08 12.66
C VAL A 128 12.81 6.87 12.13
N PRO A 129 13.09 7.27 10.88
CA PRO A 129 14.43 7.14 10.31
C PRO A 129 15.45 8.00 11.04
N THR A 130 16.70 7.56 11.08
CA THR A 130 17.80 8.31 11.67
C THR A 130 18.54 9.09 10.60
N GLY A 131 18.78 10.38 10.85
CA GLY A 131 19.65 11.24 10.06
C GLY A 131 20.93 11.56 10.82
N THR A 132 22.08 11.33 10.19
CA THR A 132 23.40 11.65 10.74
C THR A 132 24.12 12.67 9.85
N GLU A 133 25.06 13.41 10.44
CA GLU A 133 25.82 14.48 9.77
C GLU A 133 24.90 15.55 9.14
N PRO A 134 24.11 16.26 9.96
CA PRO A 134 23.23 17.31 9.46
C PRO A 134 24.05 18.48 8.89
N ILE A 135 23.73 18.89 7.67
CA ILE A 135 24.22 20.11 7.04
C ILE A 135 23.12 21.16 7.14
N TYR A 136 23.36 22.14 8.00
CA TYR A 136 22.45 23.25 8.23
C TYR A 136 22.74 24.42 7.28
N PRO A 137 21.74 25.28 7.00
CA PRO A 137 22.00 26.59 6.45
C PRO A 137 22.97 27.38 7.34
N HIS A 138 23.74 28.26 6.72
CA HIS A 138 24.64 29.17 7.41
C HIS A 138 23.89 29.94 8.50
N ARG A 139 24.57 30.20 9.62
CA ARG A 139 23.98 30.82 10.83
C ARG A 139 23.13 32.06 10.52
N LEU A 140 23.65 32.97 9.69
CA LEU A 140 22.94 34.18 9.24
C LEU A 140 21.52 33.87 8.72
N PHE A 141 21.38 32.83 7.90
CA PHE A 141 20.10 32.46 7.31
C PHE A 141 19.19 31.73 8.30
N ARG A 142 19.76 30.90 9.18
CA ARG A 142 18.98 30.24 10.24
C ARG A 142 18.35 31.23 11.21
N GLU A 143 19.09 32.27 11.59
CA GLU A 143 18.59 33.32 12.50
C GLU A 143 17.58 34.26 11.81
N SER A 144 17.60 34.35 10.48
CA SER A 144 16.69 35.21 9.70
C SER A 144 15.43 34.48 9.20
N ALA A 145 15.44 33.15 9.17
CA ALA A 145 14.31 32.33 8.75
C ALA A 145 13.35 32.06 9.92
N ALA A 146 12.08 31.80 9.61
CA ALA A 146 11.08 31.39 10.60
C ALA A 146 11.27 29.95 11.09
N GLY A 147 12.08 29.14 10.39
CA GLY A 147 12.42 27.78 10.80
C GLY A 147 13.23 27.01 9.75
N VAL A 148 13.60 25.78 10.13
CA VAL A 148 14.35 24.84 9.27
C VAL A 148 13.61 23.51 9.24
N GLY A 149 13.65 22.81 8.11
CA GLY A 149 13.15 21.44 7.97
C GLY A 149 14.00 20.60 7.03
N SER A 150 13.98 19.29 7.21
CA SER A 150 14.77 18.36 6.40
C SER A 150 14.18 18.17 5.00
N SER A 151 15.03 18.32 3.99
CA SER A 151 14.72 18.04 2.59
C SER A 151 15.13 16.63 2.15
N ASN A 152 15.47 15.74 3.09
CA ASN A 152 15.84 14.36 2.77
C ASN A 152 14.61 13.51 2.39
N PHE A 153 14.82 12.58 1.47
CA PHE A 153 13.83 11.58 1.07
C PHE A 153 14.46 10.19 1.05
N PHE A 154 13.66 9.15 1.32
CA PHE A 154 14.06 7.77 1.06
C PHE A 154 13.77 7.40 -0.39
N LEU A 155 14.83 7.39 -1.20
CA LEU A 155 14.77 7.03 -2.61
C LEU A 155 15.01 5.52 -2.78
N ALA A 156 13.95 4.70 -2.70
CA ALA A 156 14.04 3.26 -2.92
C ALA A 156 12.94 2.78 -3.88
N GLY A 157 13.31 2.55 -5.15
CA GLY A 157 12.39 2.08 -6.18
C GLY A 157 11.28 3.10 -6.49
N VAL A 158 10.03 2.69 -6.31
CA VAL A 158 8.86 3.58 -6.44
C VAL A 158 8.55 4.19 -5.08
N THR A 159 8.62 5.51 -4.97
CA THR A 159 8.40 6.24 -3.73
C THR A 159 6.92 6.22 -3.36
N ARG A 160 6.58 5.59 -2.24
CA ARG A 160 5.18 5.45 -1.76
C ARG A 160 4.95 5.97 -0.35
N SER A 161 6.02 6.32 0.36
CA SER A 161 5.94 6.80 1.75
C SER A 161 7.04 7.81 2.03
N MET A 162 6.75 8.80 2.86
CA MET A 162 7.73 9.76 3.36
C MET A 162 7.69 9.83 4.88
N PRO A 163 8.85 9.93 5.55
CA PRO A 163 8.87 10.19 6.98
C PRO A 163 8.35 11.59 7.29
N LEU A 164 7.80 11.76 8.48
CA LEU A 164 7.44 13.06 9.03
C LEU A 164 8.62 13.73 9.75
N PHE A 165 9.45 12.90 10.37
CA PHE A 165 10.62 13.33 11.13
C PHE A 165 11.84 12.48 10.78
N PHE A 166 13.01 13.06 11.00
CA PHE A 166 14.27 12.34 11.14
C PHE A 166 14.75 12.44 12.57
N GLN A 167 15.09 11.30 13.16
CA GLN A 167 15.75 11.25 14.45
C GLN A 167 17.20 11.69 14.28
N THR A 168 17.63 12.64 15.10
CA THR A 168 19.02 13.09 15.15
C THR A 168 19.48 13.13 16.60
N GLN A 169 20.76 12.84 16.84
CA GLN A 169 21.35 12.93 18.17
C GLN A 169 22.07 14.27 18.28
N THR A 170 21.62 15.11 19.21
CA THR A 170 22.28 16.37 19.54
C THR A 170 22.64 16.32 21.02
N GLU A 171 23.92 16.46 21.35
CA GLU A 171 24.42 16.48 22.74
C GLU A 171 24.02 15.26 23.60
N GLY A 172 23.74 14.11 22.97
CA GLY A 172 23.35 12.86 23.66
C GLY A 172 21.85 12.66 23.78
N ASP A 173 21.04 13.69 23.48
CA ASP A 173 19.58 13.59 23.48
C ASP A 173 19.02 13.27 22.08
N VAL A 174 17.93 12.50 22.09
CA VAL A 174 17.18 12.14 20.90
C VAL A 174 16.26 13.31 20.53
N ARG A 175 16.54 13.94 19.40
CA ARG A 175 15.75 15.05 18.86
C ARG A 175 15.15 14.67 17.51
N LEU A 176 14.03 15.29 17.16
CA LEU A 176 13.32 15.06 15.91
C LEU A 176 13.41 16.30 15.01
N MET A 177 13.90 16.11 13.80
CA MET A 177 13.91 17.13 12.75
C MET A 177 12.70 16.91 11.83
N PRO A 178 11.72 17.83 11.78
CA PRO A 178 10.61 17.72 10.85
C PRO A 178 11.09 17.81 9.40
N VAL A 179 10.43 17.08 8.49
CA VAL A 179 10.65 17.30 7.05
C VAL A 179 10.13 18.67 6.62
N LEU A 180 10.73 19.26 5.58
CA LEU A 180 10.44 20.62 5.11
C LEU A 180 8.95 20.86 4.90
N ALA A 181 8.26 19.94 4.21
CA ALA A 181 6.82 20.02 3.96
C ALA A 181 5.98 20.05 5.27
N LEU A 182 6.38 19.28 6.29
CA LEU A 182 5.72 19.27 7.59
C LEU A 182 5.93 20.60 8.31
N ARG A 183 7.16 21.12 8.30
CA ARG A 183 7.49 22.40 8.93
C ARG A 183 6.80 23.58 8.25
N MET A 184 6.60 23.52 6.93
CA MET A 184 5.80 24.49 6.18
C MET A 184 4.32 24.43 6.59
N LEU A 185 3.74 23.22 6.69
CA LEU A 185 2.36 23.04 7.12
C LEU A 185 2.13 23.58 8.54
N TRP A 186 3.11 23.35 9.43
CA TRP A 186 3.11 23.94 10.76
C TRP A 186 3.04 25.47 10.70
N GLN A 187 3.95 26.12 9.98
CA GLN A 187 3.96 27.57 9.85
C GLN A 187 2.63 28.13 9.30
N ASN A 188 1.99 27.40 8.40
CA ASN A 188 0.76 27.82 7.71
C ASN A 188 -0.51 27.66 8.58
N LYS A 189 -0.68 26.53 9.27
CA LYS A 189 -1.95 26.19 9.94
C LYS A 189 -1.88 26.14 11.47
N CYS A 190 -0.70 25.90 12.04
CA CYS A 190 -0.55 25.42 13.41
C CYS A 190 0.49 26.19 14.22
N LYS A 191 0.76 27.44 13.82
CA LYS A 191 1.81 28.26 14.43
C LYS A 191 1.65 28.42 15.95
N GLU A 192 0.42 28.40 16.46
CA GLU A 192 0.08 28.62 17.87
C GLU A 192 0.10 27.34 18.72
N ALA A 193 0.22 26.14 18.11
CA ALA A 193 -0.14 24.89 18.79
C ALA A 193 0.86 24.38 19.84
N VAL A 194 2.19 24.56 19.70
CA VAL A 194 3.19 24.16 20.73
C VAL A 194 4.50 24.98 20.60
N ALA A 195 5.19 25.18 21.72
CA ALA A 195 6.41 25.97 21.95
C ALA A 195 7.68 25.53 21.18
N GLU A 196 8.65 26.45 21.18
CA GLU A 196 9.83 26.64 20.32
C GLU A 196 10.67 25.39 19.97
N THR A 197 10.95 25.25 18.67
CA THR A 197 12.10 24.48 18.20
C THR A 197 13.38 25.09 18.78
N ASP A 198 14.40 24.27 19.01
CA ASP A 198 15.73 24.84 19.30
C ASP A 198 16.29 25.65 18.12
N SER A 199 17.45 26.26 18.33
CA SER A 199 18.18 27.02 17.29
C SER A 199 18.60 26.18 16.07
N ALA A 200 18.49 24.85 16.15
CA ALA A 200 18.72 23.93 15.04
C ALA A 200 17.42 23.55 14.30
N GLY A 201 16.24 23.92 14.83
CA GLY A 201 14.95 23.56 14.26
C GLY A 201 14.45 22.17 14.71
N THR A 202 15.08 21.56 15.71
CA THR A 202 14.70 20.23 16.21
C THR A 202 13.72 20.31 17.39
N LEU A 203 13.05 19.19 17.65
CA LEU A 203 11.96 19.05 18.61
C LEU A 203 12.20 17.86 19.54
N ASP A 204 11.69 17.96 20.77
CA ASP A 204 11.54 16.79 21.62
C ASP A 204 10.46 15.85 21.08
N PRO A 205 10.64 14.51 21.16
CA PRO A 205 9.64 13.54 20.69
C PRO A 205 8.25 13.74 21.30
N ALA A 206 8.16 14.12 22.58
CA ALA A 206 6.89 14.38 23.25
C ALA A 206 6.15 15.60 22.67
N ILE A 207 6.89 16.67 22.34
CA ILE A 207 6.35 17.87 21.71
C ILE A 207 5.88 17.54 20.30
N ALA A 208 6.68 16.79 19.53
CA ALA A 208 6.31 16.37 18.19
C ALA A 208 5.02 15.53 18.18
N ALA A 209 4.88 14.57 19.11
CA ALA A 209 3.67 13.75 19.23
C ALA A 209 2.44 14.59 19.58
N ALA A 210 2.54 15.49 20.56
CA ALA A 210 1.45 16.40 20.93
C ALA A 210 1.03 17.31 19.77
N TRP A 211 2.00 17.77 18.98
CA TRP A 211 1.73 18.57 17.78
C TRP A 211 1.00 17.76 16.71
N LEU A 212 1.46 16.53 16.41
CA LEU A 212 0.80 15.66 15.43
C LEU A 212 -0.67 15.39 15.83
N GLU A 213 -0.92 15.17 17.11
CA GLU A 213 -2.27 14.91 17.62
C GLU A 213 -3.16 16.15 17.50
N THR A 214 -2.65 17.31 17.92
CA THR A 214 -3.40 18.58 17.92
C THR A 214 -3.69 19.08 16.50
N CYS A 215 -2.72 18.97 15.60
CA CYS A 215 -2.77 19.59 14.27
C CYS A 215 -3.24 18.65 13.17
N LEU A 216 -2.89 17.37 13.25
CA LEU A 216 -3.18 16.38 12.22
C LEU A 216 -4.14 15.28 12.72
N GLY A 217 -4.52 15.28 13.99
CA GLY A 217 -5.40 14.26 14.56
C GLY A 217 -4.79 12.85 14.56
N THR A 218 -3.45 12.75 14.52
CA THR A 218 -2.72 11.48 14.50
C THR A 218 -1.60 11.52 15.52
N SER A 219 -1.38 10.44 16.27
CA SER A 219 -0.22 10.32 17.17
C SER A 219 0.95 9.56 16.52
N SER A 220 0.78 9.12 15.27
CA SER A 220 1.76 8.27 14.60
C SER A 220 2.91 9.06 13.98
N ASP A 221 4.13 8.73 14.41
CA ASP A 221 5.41 9.16 13.86
C ASP A 221 5.88 8.31 12.68
N GLN A 222 5.07 7.32 12.28
CA GLN A 222 5.40 6.41 11.18
C GLN A 222 5.42 7.15 9.84
N PRO A 223 6.22 6.65 8.87
CA PRO A 223 6.23 7.21 7.53
C PRO A 223 4.83 7.18 6.90
N VAL A 224 4.40 8.35 6.45
CA VAL A 224 3.09 8.55 5.84
C VAL A 224 3.09 7.98 4.44
N ARG A 225 2.14 7.09 4.15
CA ARG A 225 1.90 6.60 2.80
C ARG A 225 1.26 7.70 1.96
N LEU A 226 1.97 8.11 0.92
CA LEU A 226 1.61 9.25 0.09
C LEU A 226 0.42 8.93 -0.80
N ASN A 227 -0.53 9.86 -0.88
CA ASN A 227 -1.64 9.79 -1.81
C ASN A 227 -1.32 10.60 -3.07
N PHE A 228 -0.81 9.95 -4.10
CA PHE A 228 -0.49 10.63 -5.36
C PHE A 228 -1.77 11.02 -6.11
N ARG A 229 -1.96 12.32 -6.36
CA ARG A 229 -3.11 12.83 -7.10
C ARG A 229 -2.98 12.69 -8.62
N GLY A 230 -1.76 12.53 -9.15
CA GLY A 230 -1.53 12.35 -10.57
C GLY A 230 -0.06 12.53 -10.97
N THR A 231 0.17 12.88 -12.23
CA THR A 231 1.50 13.23 -12.76
C THR A 231 1.94 14.62 -12.28
N GLN A 232 3.19 15.03 -12.58
CA GLN A 232 3.68 16.36 -12.22
C GLN A 232 2.80 17.51 -12.73
N ARG A 233 2.09 17.33 -13.86
CA ARG A 233 1.18 18.35 -14.44
C ARG A 233 -0.05 18.64 -13.58
N SER A 234 -0.37 17.76 -12.63
CA SER A 234 -1.51 17.95 -11.74
C SER A 234 -1.21 19.05 -10.72
N TYR A 235 0.06 19.20 -10.32
CA TYR A 235 0.50 20.18 -9.34
C TYR A 235 0.81 21.52 -10.01
N ILE A 236 0.60 22.62 -9.29
CA ILE A 236 0.90 23.97 -9.78
C ILE A 236 2.41 24.18 -9.72
N MET A 237 3.09 23.86 -10.82
CA MET A 237 4.53 24.07 -10.99
C MET A 237 4.77 25.23 -11.96
N ILE A 238 5.47 26.26 -11.49
CA ILE A 238 5.74 27.48 -12.24
C ILE A 238 7.26 27.62 -12.39
N PRO A 239 7.79 27.79 -13.62
CA PRO A 239 9.20 28.08 -13.82
C PRO A 239 9.59 29.38 -13.13
N PHE A 240 10.73 29.38 -12.44
CA PHE A 240 11.16 30.50 -11.62
C PHE A 240 11.31 31.80 -12.43
N VAL A 241 11.97 31.74 -13.60
CA VAL A 241 12.18 32.95 -14.43
C VAL A 241 10.87 33.49 -14.98
N SER A 242 9.95 32.60 -15.38
CA SER A 242 8.63 32.99 -15.86
C SER A 242 7.82 33.70 -14.77
N PHE A 243 7.86 33.18 -13.53
CA PHE A 243 7.22 33.82 -12.39
C PHE A 243 7.76 35.24 -12.16
N MET A 244 9.09 35.39 -12.09
CA MET A 244 9.72 36.70 -11.84
C MET A 244 9.40 37.70 -12.95
N LYS A 245 9.49 37.30 -14.23
CA LYS A 245 9.12 38.17 -15.36
C LYS A 245 7.66 38.62 -15.30
N SER A 246 6.75 37.72 -14.94
CA SER A 246 5.34 38.06 -14.81
C SER A 246 5.07 38.95 -13.59
N TYR A 247 5.85 38.84 -12.51
CA TYR A 247 5.74 39.71 -11.33
C TYR A 247 6.24 41.12 -11.65
N ASP A 248 7.36 41.25 -12.35
CA ASP A 248 7.86 42.55 -12.81
C ASP A 248 6.86 43.23 -13.75
N SER A 249 6.19 42.45 -14.61
CA SER A 249 5.12 42.93 -15.49
C SER A 249 3.91 43.43 -14.68
N LEU A 250 3.53 42.71 -13.61
CA LEU A 250 2.48 43.14 -12.68
C LEU A 250 2.82 44.48 -12.02
N ALA A 251 4.05 44.63 -11.53
CA ALA A 251 4.52 45.85 -10.88
C ALA A 251 4.52 47.07 -11.83
N GLN A 252 4.66 46.82 -13.14
CA GLN A 252 4.60 47.83 -14.20
C GLN A 252 3.18 48.05 -14.77
N GLY A 253 2.17 47.32 -14.27
CA GLY A 253 0.78 47.45 -14.72
C GLY A 253 0.45 46.79 -16.07
N TYR A 254 1.30 45.88 -16.55
CA TYR A 254 1.07 45.12 -17.77
C TYR A 254 0.21 43.87 -17.54
N GLU A 255 -0.27 43.28 -18.63
CA GLU A 255 -0.93 41.97 -18.58
C GLU A 255 0.01 40.90 -18.03
N VAL A 256 -0.53 40.07 -17.14
CA VAL A 256 0.21 39.02 -16.43
C VAL A 256 -0.19 37.64 -16.92
N GLN A 257 0.80 36.75 -16.98
CA GLN A 257 0.57 35.36 -17.38
C GLN A 257 -0.08 34.53 -16.27
N PHE A 258 0.18 34.87 -15.00
CA PHE A 258 -0.25 34.09 -13.85
C PHE A 258 -1.32 34.83 -13.01
N PRO A 259 -2.31 34.10 -12.47
CA PRO A 259 -3.33 34.69 -11.61
C PRO A 259 -2.77 34.91 -10.19
N PHE A 260 -1.98 35.96 -10.00
CA PHE A 260 -1.34 36.28 -8.71
C PHE A 260 -2.33 36.41 -7.54
N ARG A 261 -3.56 36.88 -7.77
CA ARG A 261 -4.62 36.90 -6.75
C ARG A 261 -4.94 35.52 -6.19
N ALA A 262 -4.83 34.49 -7.02
CA ALA A 262 -5.06 33.11 -6.61
C ALA A 262 -3.86 32.51 -5.86
N MET A 263 -2.75 33.24 -5.67
CA MET A 263 -1.58 32.83 -4.89
C MET A 263 -1.60 33.34 -3.44
N ARG A 264 -2.49 34.29 -3.14
CA ARG A 264 -2.66 34.85 -1.80
C ARG A 264 -3.07 33.79 -0.79
N ASN A 265 -2.50 33.83 0.42
CA ASN A 265 -2.73 32.89 1.52
C ASN A 265 -2.35 31.43 1.20
N LYS A 266 -1.50 31.21 0.19
CA LYS A 266 -1.01 29.89 -0.19
C LYS A 266 0.45 29.70 0.20
N ALA A 267 0.87 28.45 0.34
CA ALA A 267 2.26 28.08 0.50
C ALA A 267 2.99 28.15 -0.86
N ALA A 268 4.22 28.65 -0.84
CA ALA A 268 5.13 28.62 -1.98
C ALA A 268 6.33 27.73 -1.66
N LEU A 269 6.72 26.84 -2.58
CA LEU A 269 7.92 26.02 -2.46
C LEU A 269 8.91 26.37 -3.57
N ILE A 270 10.10 26.82 -3.22
CA ILE A 270 11.19 27.14 -4.17
C ILE A 270 12.19 26.00 -4.16
N GLY A 271 12.59 25.48 -5.33
CA GLY A 271 13.64 24.46 -5.38
C GLY A 271 14.08 24.10 -6.80
N VAL A 272 15.03 23.17 -6.91
CA VAL A 272 15.54 22.70 -8.20
C VAL A 272 14.72 21.50 -8.70
N ALA A 273 14.31 21.56 -9.97
CA ALA A 273 13.70 20.44 -10.70
C ALA A 273 14.38 20.32 -12.07
N ALA A 274 15.67 19.99 -12.06
CA ALA A 274 16.52 19.95 -13.25
C ALA A 274 17.25 18.61 -13.36
N GLU A 275 17.20 17.99 -14.54
CA GLU A 275 17.92 16.74 -14.81
C GLU A 275 19.43 16.90 -14.55
N GLY A 276 20.03 15.92 -13.88
CA GLY A 276 21.44 15.96 -13.47
C GLY A 276 21.75 16.86 -12.28
N ARG A 277 20.78 17.61 -11.73
CA ARG A 277 20.97 18.49 -10.57
C ARG A 277 20.04 18.17 -9.39
N SER A 278 18.88 17.60 -9.66
CA SER A 278 17.93 17.10 -8.65
C SER A 278 17.47 15.70 -9.01
N PRO A 279 17.20 14.82 -8.03
CA PRO A 279 16.71 13.48 -8.31
C PRO A 279 15.30 13.50 -8.90
N PHE A 280 15.05 12.57 -9.81
CA PHE A 280 13.72 12.23 -10.31
C PHE A 280 13.38 10.83 -9.82
N VAL A 281 12.14 10.64 -9.37
CA VAL A 281 11.69 9.41 -8.73
C VAL A 281 10.58 8.76 -9.54
N SER A 282 10.44 7.45 -9.38
CA SER A 282 9.26 6.75 -9.90
C SER A 282 8.11 6.83 -8.92
N THR A 283 6.94 7.14 -9.43
CA THR A 283 5.64 7.21 -8.74
C THR A 283 4.64 6.34 -9.50
N PRO A 284 3.46 6.04 -8.91
CA PRO A 284 2.42 5.28 -9.60
C PRO A 284 2.02 5.88 -10.96
N PHE A 285 2.04 7.21 -11.10
CA PHE A 285 1.59 7.92 -12.31
C PHE A 285 2.71 8.29 -13.29
N SER A 286 3.96 8.41 -12.83
CA SER A 286 5.08 8.88 -13.65
C SER A 286 6.39 8.24 -13.21
N ARG A 287 7.19 7.78 -14.17
CA ARG A 287 8.54 7.23 -13.93
C ARG A 287 9.60 8.30 -13.63
N ALA A 288 9.35 9.53 -14.07
CA ALA A 288 10.24 10.68 -13.93
C ALA A 288 9.49 11.83 -13.24
N PHE A 289 9.16 11.64 -11.97
CA PHE A 289 8.52 12.64 -11.13
C PHE A 289 9.60 13.48 -10.40
N PRO A 290 9.58 14.82 -10.45
CA PRO A 290 10.56 15.64 -9.74
C PRO A 290 10.50 15.38 -8.23
N ALA A 291 11.63 15.08 -7.58
CA ALA A 291 11.64 14.81 -6.15
C ALA A 291 11.18 16.03 -5.32
N LEU A 292 11.45 17.25 -5.78
CA LEU A 292 10.95 18.50 -5.18
C LEU A 292 9.42 18.47 -4.99
N ALA A 293 8.69 17.94 -5.97
CA ALA A 293 7.23 17.87 -5.92
C ALA A 293 6.70 16.85 -4.89
N LEU A 294 7.55 15.98 -4.33
CA LEU A 294 7.15 15.10 -3.22
C LEU A 294 6.79 15.89 -1.96
N HIS A 295 7.44 17.04 -1.72
CA HIS A 295 7.05 17.93 -0.63
C HIS A 295 5.62 18.45 -0.81
N ALA A 296 5.22 18.77 -2.03
CA ALA A 296 3.84 19.16 -2.34
C ALA A 296 2.85 18.00 -2.16
N VAL A 297 3.23 16.78 -2.57
CA VAL A 297 2.40 15.58 -2.35
C VAL A 297 2.19 15.31 -0.86
N LEU A 298 3.25 15.40 -0.06
CA LEU A 298 3.15 15.22 1.39
C LEU A 298 2.31 16.33 2.02
N PHE A 299 2.53 17.58 1.63
CA PHE A 299 1.75 18.72 2.11
C PHE A 299 0.24 18.54 1.82
N ASP A 300 -0.13 18.18 0.58
CA ASP A 300 -1.53 17.89 0.20
C ASP A 300 -2.11 16.74 1.03
N THR A 301 -1.35 15.65 1.17
CA THR A 301 -1.77 14.44 1.88
C THR A 301 -2.08 14.75 3.35
N LEU A 302 -1.20 15.50 4.02
CA LEU A 302 -1.36 15.88 5.42
C LEU A 302 -2.46 16.90 5.63
N LEU A 303 -2.54 17.89 4.74
CA LEU A 303 -3.55 18.96 4.82
C LEU A 303 -4.99 18.40 4.78
N HIS A 304 -5.22 17.32 4.03
CA HIS A 304 -6.53 16.70 3.88
C HIS A 304 -6.75 15.45 4.74
N GLY A 305 -5.74 15.00 5.48
CA GLY A 305 -5.79 13.70 6.18
C GLY A 305 -6.04 12.52 5.21
N SER A 306 -5.62 12.67 3.95
CA SER A 306 -5.87 11.69 2.88
C SER A 306 -4.73 10.68 2.74
N GLN A 307 -3.98 10.42 3.80
CA GLN A 307 -2.97 9.37 3.82
C GLN A 307 -3.59 8.00 3.54
N ILE A 308 -2.86 7.16 2.82
CA ILE A 308 -3.28 5.76 2.62
C ILE A 308 -3.10 5.02 3.94
N ARG A 309 -4.18 4.39 4.38
CA ARG A 309 -4.23 3.68 5.65
C ARG A 309 -3.94 2.22 5.44
N ASP A 310 -3.00 1.70 6.21
CA ASP A 310 -2.78 0.27 6.30
C ASP A 310 -3.97 -0.41 6.97
N THR A 311 -4.31 -1.59 6.47
CA THR A 311 -5.42 -2.37 7.02
C THR A 311 -5.00 -2.96 8.38
N PRO A 312 -5.74 -2.70 9.48
CA PRO A 312 -5.48 -3.32 10.76
C PRO A 312 -5.46 -4.85 10.65
N TRP A 313 -4.56 -5.49 11.40
CA TRP A 313 -4.33 -6.93 11.31
C TRP A 313 -5.60 -7.77 11.54
N TRP A 314 -6.51 -7.31 12.41
CA TRP A 314 -7.76 -8.01 12.72
C TRP A 314 -8.74 -7.97 11.54
N ILE A 315 -8.76 -6.90 10.74
CA ILE A 315 -9.53 -6.82 9.50
C ILE A 315 -8.93 -7.75 8.46
N VAL A 316 -7.60 -7.78 8.32
CA VAL A 316 -6.93 -8.73 7.43
C VAL A 316 -7.29 -10.17 7.81
N ALA A 317 -7.21 -10.52 9.10
CA ALA A 317 -7.57 -11.85 9.58
C ALA A 317 -9.04 -12.21 9.29
N ALA A 318 -9.97 -11.26 9.50
CA ALA A 318 -11.38 -11.45 9.18
C ALA A 318 -11.61 -11.68 7.67
N ILE A 319 -10.98 -10.89 6.80
CA ILE A 319 -11.07 -11.04 5.34
C ILE A 319 -10.52 -12.40 4.91
N LEU A 320 -9.36 -12.81 5.42
CA LEU A 320 -8.76 -14.11 5.11
C LEU A 320 -9.65 -15.27 5.56
N PHE A 321 -10.22 -15.17 6.75
CA PHE A 321 -11.16 -16.16 7.26
C PHE A 321 -12.42 -16.25 6.39
N LEU A 322 -13.01 -15.11 6.01
CA LEU A 322 -14.17 -15.08 5.13
C LEU A 322 -13.86 -15.62 3.73
N ALA A 323 -12.68 -15.33 3.18
CA ALA A 323 -12.23 -15.87 1.90
C ALA A 323 -12.05 -17.40 1.96
N ALA A 324 -11.42 -17.91 3.03
CA ALA A 324 -11.26 -19.33 3.29
C ALA A 324 -12.61 -20.05 3.50
N LEU A 325 -13.54 -19.40 4.20
CA LEU A 325 -14.92 -19.87 4.36
C LEU A 325 -15.62 -19.94 3.00
N GLY A 326 -15.52 -18.88 2.20
CA GLY A 326 -16.05 -18.83 0.83
C GLY A 326 -15.56 -20.00 -0.02
N GLY A 327 -14.26 -20.31 -0.01
CA GLY A 327 -13.69 -21.42 -0.77
C GLY A 327 -14.11 -22.81 -0.27
N ALA A 328 -14.43 -22.95 1.02
CA ALA A 328 -14.93 -24.20 1.56
C ALA A 328 -16.40 -24.51 1.18
N TYR A 329 -17.24 -23.47 1.12
CA TYR A 329 -18.68 -23.60 0.84
C TYR A 329 -19.01 -23.47 -0.66
N ILE A 330 -18.42 -22.50 -1.33
CA ILE A 330 -18.53 -22.32 -2.78
C ILE A 330 -17.59 -23.35 -3.40
N LYS A 331 -18.16 -24.34 -4.12
CA LYS A 331 -17.37 -25.39 -4.80
C LYS A 331 -17.16 -24.98 -6.27
N PRO A 332 -16.21 -24.08 -6.60
CA PRO A 332 -16.12 -23.45 -7.92
C PRO A 332 -15.97 -24.47 -9.05
N PHE A 333 -15.27 -25.57 -8.79
CA PHE A 333 -14.97 -26.59 -9.81
C PHE A 333 -16.03 -27.70 -9.94
N ALA A 334 -17.12 -27.65 -9.16
CA ALA A 334 -18.13 -28.71 -9.17
C ALA A 334 -19.24 -28.52 -10.22
N ARG A 335 -19.65 -27.27 -10.49
CA ARG A 335 -20.70 -26.89 -11.46
C ARG A 335 -20.48 -25.46 -11.96
N LEU A 336 -20.84 -25.17 -13.21
CA LEU A 336 -20.74 -23.83 -13.80
C LEU A 336 -21.43 -22.75 -12.95
N LYS A 337 -22.60 -23.04 -12.36
CA LYS A 337 -23.29 -22.13 -11.43
C LYS A 337 -22.41 -21.71 -10.24
N ASN A 338 -21.69 -22.65 -9.63
CA ASN A 338 -20.84 -22.36 -8.48
C ASN A 338 -19.59 -21.57 -8.88
N PHE A 339 -19.06 -21.83 -10.06
CA PHE A 339 -17.99 -21.02 -10.65
C PHE A 339 -18.45 -19.57 -10.84
N LEU A 340 -19.63 -19.35 -11.43
CA LEU A 340 -20.20 -18.01 -11.62
C LEU A 340 -20.44 -17.30 -10.28
N VAL A 341 -20.92 -18.02 -9.26
CA VAL A 341 -21.08 -17.46 -7.90
C VAL A 341 -19.72 -17.07 -7.31
N ALA A 342 -18.68 -17.91 -7.45
CA ALA A 342 -17.34 -17.58 -6.98
C ALA A 342 -16.78 -16.32 -7.65
N VAL A 343 -16.94 -16.21 -8.97
CA VAL A 343 -16.52 -15.04 -9.76
C VAL A 343 -17.30 -13.80 -9.32
N ALA A 344 -18.62 -13.90 -9.11
CA ALA A 344 -19.44 -12.78 -8.66
C ALA A 344 -19.04 -12.30 -7.25
N VAL A 345 -18.82 -13.22 -6.31
CA VAL A 345 -18.35 -12.90 -4.95
C VAL A 345 -16.99 -12.20 -5.00
N PHE A 346 -16.06 -12.69 -5.83
CA PHE A 346 -14.76 -12.06 -5.96
C PHE A 346 -14.84 -10.69 -6.65
N ALA A 347 -15.71 -10.52 -7.65
CA ALA A 347 -15.94 -9.22 -8.29
C ALA A 347 -16.52 -8.19 -7.29
N VAL A 348 -17.47 -8.61 -6.45
CA VAL A 348 -18.02 -7.78 -5.36
C VAL A 348 -16.93 -7.43 -4.34
N TYR A 349 -16.06 -8.38 -3.99
CA TYR A 349 -14.91 -8.13 -3.12
C TYR A 349 -13.97 -7.08 -3.72
N LEU A 350 -13.57 -7.23 -4.98
CA LEU A 350 -12.71 -6.25 -5.65
C LEU A 350 -13.35 -4.87 -5.75
N ALA A 351 -14.65 -4.79 -6.03
CA ALA A 351 -15.39 -3.53 -6.02
C ALA A 351 -15.43 -2.90 -4.62
N ALA A 352 -15.57 -3.70 -3.56
CA ALA A 352 -15.50 -3.22 -2.18
C ALA A 352 -14.09 -2.74 -1.81
N VAL A 353 -13.05 -3.42 -2.28
CA VAL A 353 -11.64 -3.01 -2.10
C VAL A 353 -11.38 -1.66 -2.77
N GLU A 354 -11.80 -1.50 -4.03
CA GLU A 354 -11.63 -0.25 -4.77
C GLU A 354 -12.48 0.87 -4.15
N GLY A 355 -13.73 0.58 -3.78
CA GLY A 355 -14.61 1.54 -3.10
C GLY A 355 -14.04 2.01 -1.75
N ALA A 356 -13.50 1.10 -0.93
CA ALA A 356 -12.84 1.44 0.33
C ALA A 356 -11.59 2.30 0.11
N PHE A 357 -10.84 2.02 -0.95
CA PHE A 357 -9.66 2.80 -1.33
C PHE A 357 -10.03 4.22 -1.79
N ILE A 358 -11.04 4.38 -2.65
CA ILE A 358 -11.45 5.67 -3.20
C ILE A 358 -12.12 6.55 -2.13
N LEU A 359 -13.03 5.98 -1.32
CA LEU A 359 -13.84 6.74 -0.38
C LEU A 359 -13.15 7.00 0.96
N TYR A 360 -12.33 6.06 1.44
CA TYR A 360 -11.74 6.10 2.77
C TYR A 360 -10.21 6.03 2.78
N PHE A 361 -9.56 5.83 1.62
CA PHE A 361 -8.10 5.63 1.50
C PHE A 361 -7.58 4.37 2.21
N TRP A 362 -8.45 3.36 2.37
CA TRP A 362 -8.07 2.08 2.98
C TRP A 362 -7.45 1.13 1.94
N ASP A 363 -6.25 0.64 2.22
CA ASP A 363 -5.55 -0.30 1.35
C ASP A 363 -5.78 -1.75 1.79
N LEU A 364 -6.95 -2.31 1.40
CA LEU A 364 -7.32 -3.70 1.67
C LEU A 364 -6.50 -4.69 0.81
N PRO A 365 -6.05 -5.83 1.38
CA PRO A 365 -5.20 -6.80 0.68
C PRO A 365 -5.96 -7.56 -0.40
N VAL A 366 -5.35 -7.91 -1.54
CA VAL A 366 -6.04 -8.61 -2.63
C VAL A 366 -5.48 -10.02 -2.86
N ILE A 367 -4.16 -10.18 -2.79
CA ILE A 367 -3.47 -11.42 -3.15
C ILE A 367 -3.76 -12.54 -2.16
N MET A 368 -3.56 -12.28 -0.86
CA MET A 368 -3.72 -13.33 0.15
C MET A 368 -5.17 -13.82 0.30
N PRO A 369 -6.20 -12.96 0.25
CA PRO A 369 -7.59 -13.42 0.21
C PRO A 369 -7.90 -14.28 -1.02
N LEU A 370 -7.39 -13.89 -2.21
CA LEU A 370 -7.57 -14.67 -3.43
C LEU A 370 -6.89 -16.06 -3.33
N LEU A 371 -5.66 -16.11 -2.82
CA LEU A 371 -4.94 -17.36 -2.58
C LEU A 371 -5.62 -18.22 -1.51
N GLY A 372 -6.08 -17.62 -0.40
CA GLY A 372 -6.78 -18.33 0.67
C GLY A 372 -8.08 -18.98 0.17
N PHE A 373 -8.85 -18.26 -0.64
CA PHE A 373 -10.03 -18.81 -1.33
C PHE A 373 -9.65 -19.97 -2.26
N GLY A 374 -8.63 -19.79 -3.10
CA GLY A 374 -8.18 -20.82 -4.05
C GLY A 374 -7.67 -22.09 -3.38
N LEU A 375 -6.84 -21.95 -2.34
CA LEU A 375 -6.25 -23.07 -1.60
C LEU A 375 -7.31 -23.85 -0.81
N THR A 376 -8.26 -23.16 -0.18
CA THR A 376 -9.38 -23.84 0.50
C THR A 376 -10.29 -24.55 -0.49
N ALA A 377 -10.64 -23.91 -1.60
CA ALA A 377 -11.44 -24.53 -2.66
C ALA A 377 -10.76 -25.79 -3.22
N LEU A 378 -9.46 -25.72 -3.53
CA LEU A 378 -8.69 -26.88 -3.99
C LEU A 378 -8.62 -27.99 -2.93
N GLY A 379 -8.32 -27.63 -1.68
CA GLY A 379 -8.24 -28.59 -0.58
C GLY A 379 -9.56 -29.33 -0.36
N THR A 380 -10.70 -28.64 -0.45
CA THR A 380 -12.02 -29.30 -0.33
C THR A 380 -12.34 -30.25 -1.49
N VAL A 381 -11.89 -29.93 -2.71
CA VAL A 381 -12.03 -30.81 -3.87
C VAL A 381 -11.18 -32.07 -3.69
N LEU A 382 -9.93 -31.93 -3.26
CA LEU A 382 -9.03 -33.06 -3.02
C LEU A 382 -9.53 -33.98 -1.90
N MET A 383 -10.01 -33.42 -0.80
CA MET A 383 -10.58 -34.20 0.31
C MET A 383 -11.78 -35.04 -0.15
N ARG A 384 -12.71 -34.43 -0.89
CA ARG A 384 -13.86 -35.16 -1.42
C ARG A 384 -13.48 -36.18 -2.49
N SER A 385 -12.48 -35.88 -3.32
CA SER A 385 -11.98 -36.84 -4.30
C SER A 385 -11.41 -38.07 -3.61
N ARG A 386 -10.67 -37.89 -2.50
CA ARG A 386 -10.17 -39.01 -1.68
C ARG A 386 -11.30 -39.80 -1.04
N GLU A 387 -12.26 -39.13 -0.41
CA GLU A 387 -13.45 -39.78 0.16
C GLU A 387 -14.20 -40.60 -0.90
N ARG A 388 -14.37 -40.04 -2.11
CA ARG A 388 -15.02 -40.74 -3.23
C ARG A 388 -14.22 -41.94 -3.71
N SER A 389 -12.89 -41.82 -3.86
CA SER A 389 -12.04 -42.93 -4.26
C SER A 389 -12.01 -44.05 -3.21
N SER A 390 -11.95 -43.72 -1.93
CA SER A 390 -12.02 -44.71 -0.84
C SER A 390 -13.38 -45.40 -0.79
N TYR A 391 -14.46 -44.67 -1.03
CA TYR A 391 -15.81 -45.22 -1.12
C TYR A 391 -15.95 -46.19 -2.30
N ILE A 392 -15.52 -45.80 -3.50
CA ILE A 392 -15.52 -46.66 -4.69
C ILE A 392 -14.67 -47.92 -4.45
N ALA A 393 -13.48 -47.79 -3.85
CA ALA A 393 -12.64 -48.93 -3.52
C ALA A 393 -13.32 -49.91 -2.55
N SER A 394 -14.07 -49.40 -1.56
CA SER A 394 -14.83 -50.25 -0.64
C SER A 394 -15.96 -50.99 -1.34
N LEU A 395 -16.65 -50.36 -2.30
CA LEU A 395 -17.68 -50.99 -3.12
C LEU A 395 -17.11 -52.06 -4.05
N GLU A 396 -15.96 -51.81 -4.68
CA GLU A 396 -15.27 -52.81 -5.50
C GLU A 396 -14.88 -54.05 -4.69
N GLN A 397 -14.46 -53.86 -3.44
CA GLN A 397 -14.10 -54.97 -2.56
C GLN A 397 -15.33 -55.77 -2.09
N GLU A 398 -16.41 -55.09 -1.65
CA GLU A 398 -17.68 -55.76 -1.31
C GLU A 398 -18.22 -56.54 -2.52
N ARG A 399 -18.13 -55.97 -3.73
CA ARG A 399 -18.51 -56.65 -4.97
C ARG A 399 -17.69 -57.92 -5.21
N LYS A 400 -16.37 -57.88 -5.02
CA LYS A 400 -15.49 -59.06 -5.19
C LYS A 400 -15.82 -60.16 -4.20
N GLU A 401 -16.02 -59.82 -2.92
CA GLU A 401 -16.39 -60.77 -1.87
C GLU A 401 -17.74 -61.44 -2.17
N LEU A 402 -18.75 -60.65 -2.56
CA LEU A 402 -20.06 -61.19 -2.96
C LEU A 402 -19.97 -62.11 -4.19
N HIS A 403 -19.14 -61.80 -5.19
CA HIS A 403 -18.95 -62.67 -6.35
C HIS A 403 -18.24 -63.98 -5.99
N GLN A 404 -17.27 -63.94 -5.07
CA GLN A 404 -16.61 -65.15 -4.58
C GLN A 404 -17.59 -66.03 -3.80
N GLU A 405 -18.39 -65.45 -2.91
CA GLU A 405 -19.41 -66.19 -2.16
C GLU A 405 -20.49 -66.76 -3.07
N LEU A 406 -20.96 -65.98 -4.06
CA LEU A 406 -21.89 -66.47 -5.08
C LEU A 406 -21.31 -67.70 -5.80
N LYS A 407 -20.05 -67.61 -6.26
CA LYS A 407 -19.38 -68.71 -6.97
C LYS A 407 -19.25 -69.96 -6.10
N ARG A 408 -18.93 -69.78 -4.81
CA ARG A 408 -18.85 -70.86 -3.82
C ARG A 408 -20.21 -71.55 -3.65
N ARG A 409 -21.28 -70.79 -3.40
CA ARG A 409 -22.64 -71.33 -3.22
C ARG A 409 -23.17 -72.01 -4.48
N THR A 410 -22.88 -71.48 -5.67
CA THR A 410 -23.24 -72.16 -6.93
C THR A 410 -22.53 -73.49 -7.09
N LEU A 411 -21.26 -73.58 -6.69
CA LEU A 411 -20.49 -74.82 -6.75
C LEU A 411 -21.00 -75.85 -5.72
N GLU A 412 -21.31 -75.40 -4.50
CA GLU A 412 -21.93 -76.24 -3.47
C GLU A 412 -23.27 -76.81 -3.96
N LEU A 413 -24.12 -75.99 -4.60
CA LEU A 413 -25.37 -76.42 -5.22
C LEU A 413 -25.16 -77.45 -6.35
N GLU A 414 -24.22 -77.19 -7.26
CA GLU A 414 -23.90 -78.12 -8.37
C GLU A 414 -23.37 -79.46 -7.87
N ASN A 415 -22.50 -79.46 -6.86
CA ASN A 415 -21.98 -80.68 -6.25
C ASN A 415 -23.08 -81.47 -5.55
N THR A 416 -23.94 -80.82 -4.75
CA THR A 416 -25.09 -81.49 -4.12
C THR A 416 -26.06 -82.07 -5.17
N ARG A 417 -26.31 -81.36 -6.29
CA ARG A 417 -27.11 -81.90 -7.40
C ARG A 417 -26.44 -83.11 -8.08
N ARG A 418 -25.11 -83.11 -8.24
CA ARG A 418 -24.36 -84.25 -8.79
C ARG A 418 -24.39 -85.47 -7.86
N GLU A 419 -24.24 -85.28 -6.55
CA GLU A 419 -24.34 -86.36 -5.56
C GLU A 419 -25.71 -87.06 -5.64
N ILE A 420 -26.79 -86.28 -5.81
CA ILE A 420 -28.14 -86.83 -6.01
C ILE A 420 -28.23 -87.66 -7.29
N LEU A 421 -27.67 -87.18 -8.41
CA LEU A 421 -27.69 -87.90 -9.69
C LEU A 421 -26.90 -89.23 -9.67
N GLN A 422 -25.95 -89.37 -8.74
CA GLN A 422 -25.16 -90.59 -8.56
C GLN A 422 -25.76 -91.55 -7.52
N SER A 423 -26.65 -91.06 -6.66
CA SER A 423 -27.39 -91.87 -5.69
C SER A 423 -28.63 -92.49 -6.33
N SER A 424 -28.79 -93.81 -6.26
CA SER A 424 -29.94 -94.54 -6.84
C SER A 424 -31.11 -94.75 -5.85
N GLU A 425 -31.09 -94.09 -4.69
CA GLU A 425 -32.15 -94.14 -3.66
C GLU A 425 -33.02 -92.87 -3.62
N GLU A 426 -34.26 -93.00 -3.12
CA GLU A 426 -35.21 -91.90 -2.90
C GLU A 426 -34.54 -90.72 -2.17
N ILE A 427 -34.73 -89.52 -2.71
CA ILE A 427 -34.09 -88.28 -2.25
C ILE A 427 -34.51 -88.02 -0.79
N PRO A 428 -33.56 -87.95 0.17
CA PRO A 428 -33.90 -87.61 1.55
C PRO A 428 -34.43 -86.18 1.63
N PRO A 429 -35.51 -85.91 2.38
CA PRO A 429 -36.10 -84.57 2.51
C PRO A 429 -35.11 -83.52 3.09
N SER A 430 -34.07 -83.96 3.79
CA SER A 430 -32.99 -83.10 4.30
C SER A 430 -32.08 -82.53 3.20
N VAL A 431 -31.95 -83.21 2.06
CA VAL A 431 -31.12 -82.77 0.93
C VAL A 431 -31.89 -81.77 0.05
N GLU A 432 -33.18 -82.02 -0.15
CA GLU A 432 -34.06 -81.11 -0.88
C GLU A 432 -34.22 -79.75 -0.17
N ALA A 433 -34.27 -79.76 1.17
CA ALA A 433 -34.24 -78.54 1.97
C ALA A 433 -32.95 -77.72 1.76
N ARG A 434 -31.77 -78.38 1.66
CA ARG A 434 -30.48 -77.72 1.42
C ARG A 434 -30.39 -77.11 0.02
N ILE A 435 -30.95 -77.76 -1.00
CA ILE A 435 -31.02 -77.20 -2.36
C ILE A 435 -31.86 -75.92 -2.37
N GLN A 436 -33.05 -75.96 -1.76
CA GLN A 436 -33.91 -74.78 -1.68
C GLN A 436 -33.26 -73.65 -0.86
N GLU A 437 -32.48 -73.98 0.17
CA GLU A 437 -31.71 -73.02 0.94
C GLU A 437 -30.63 -72.34 0.09
N TYR A 438 -29.80 -73.12 -0.62
CA TYR A 438 -28.78 -72.57 -1.52
C TYR A 438 -29.37 -71.76 -2.67
N GLU A 439 -30.50 -72.18 -3.26
CA GLU A 439 -31.18 -71.41 -4.30
C GLU A 439 -31.69 -70.05 -3.76
N ARG A 440 -32.24 -70.03 -2.54
CA ARG A 440 -32.64 -68.78 -1.87
C ARG A 440 -31.44 -67.90 -1.54
N GLU A 441 -30.34 -68.46 -1.05
CA GLU A 441 -29.11 -67.72 -0.76
C GLU A 441 -28.49 -67.13 -2.03
N ILE A 442 -28.42 -67.89 -3.13
CA ILE A 442 -27.93 -67.43 -4.43
C ILE A 442 -28.82 -66.30 -4.97
N ALA A 443 -30.15 -66.44 -4.88
CA ALA A 443 -31.07 -65.38 -5.28
C ALA A 443 -30.87 -64.09 -4.47
N ARG A 444 -30.66 -64.21 -3.15
CA ARG A 444 -30.37 -63.09 -2.26
C ARG A 444 -29.02 -62.44 -2.55
N LEU A 445 -27.98 -63.23 -2.81
CA LEU A 445 -26.64 -62.74 -3.19
C LEU A 445 -26.67 -62.01 -4.53
N ARG A 446 -27.40 -62.52 -5.53
CA ARG A 446 -27.59 -61.84 -6.82
C ARG A 446 -28.27 -60.49 -6.67
N MET A 447 -29.31 -60.41 -5.84
CA MET A 447 -30.00 -59.14 -5.55
C MET A 447 -29.04 -58.11 -4.93
N ARG A 448 -28.26 -58.53 -3.92
CA ARG A 448 -27.30 -57.66 -3.24
C ARG A 448 -26.16 -57.20 -4.15
N ILE A 449 -25.67 -58.05 -5.05
CA ILE A 449 -24.70 -57.65 -6.09
C ILE A 449 -25.30 -56.58 -7.00
N ASN A 450 -26.56 -56.73 -7.40
CA ASN A 450 -27.24 -55.78 -8.27
C ASN A 450 -27.43 -54.41 -7.58
N ASP A 451 -27.72 -54.40 -6.28
CA ASP A 451 -27.82 -53.17 -5.49
C ASP A 451 -26.47 -52.43 -5.39
N VAL A 452 -25.35 -53.16 -5.25
CA VAL A 452 -24.00 -52.58 -5.26
C VAL A 452 -23.65 -52.00 -6.63
N VAL A 453 -24.03 -52.67 -7.72
CA VAL A 453 -23.81 -52.19 -9.10
C VAL A 453 -24.63 -50.92 -9.42
N LEU A 454 -25.82 -50.78 -8.82
CA LEU A 454 -26.64 -49.57 -8.96
C LEU A 454 -26.14 -48.38 -8.12
N ALA A 455 -25.31 -48.65 -7.10
CA ALA A 455 -24.70 -47.64 -6.25
C ALA A 455 -23.37 -47.09 -6.79
N GLU A 456 -22.74 -47.81 -7.73
CA GLU A 456 -21.54 -47.44 -8.49
C GLU A 456 -21.87 -46.38 -9.57
#